data_AF-A0A955IRF6-F1
#
_entry.id   AF-A0A955IRF6-F1
#
_cell.length_a   1.000
_cell.length_b   1.000
_cell.length_c   1.000
_cell.angle_alpha   90.00
_cell.angle_beta   90.00
_cell.angle_gamma   90.00
#
_symmetry.space_group_name_H-M   'P 1'
#
loop_
_entity.id
_entity.type
_entity.pdbx_description
1 polymer ?
#
loop_
_entity_poly.entity_id
_entity_poly.type
_entity_poly.pdbx_seq_one_letter_code
_entity_poly.pdbx_strand_id
1 'polypeptide(L)'
;MGDFAWVIPVIVAVVVIFVFGVLFIATRYKRCPSNRILVVYGKVSGAKAARCHHGGGTFVLPLIQDYEYLSLDPLVIDIPLEGALSLNNIRVNVPSTFTV
;
A
#
# COMPACT_ATOMS: atom_id res chain seq x y z
N MET A 1 29.24 -23.00 40.50
CA MET A 1 28.05 -23.22 39.66
C MET A 1 27.05 -22.04 39.66
N GLY A 2 27.24 -20.96 40.42
CA GLY A 2 26.24 -19.89 40.55
C GLY A 2 26.17 -18.89 39.39
N ASP A 3 27.29 -18.58 38.74
CA ASP A 3 27.34 -17.49 37.74
C ASP A 3 26.68 -17.87 36.41
N PHE A 4 26.82 -19.13 35.97
CA PHE A 4 26.19 -19.62 34.74
C PHE A 4 24.65 -19.61 34.80
N ALA A 5 24.06 -19.75 36.00
CA ALA A 5 22.61 -19.77 36.16
C ALA A 5 21.95 -18.41 35.85
N TRP A 6 22.66 -17.30 36.01
CA TRP A 6 22.18 -15.96 35.68
C TRP A 6 22.56 -15.51 34.28
N VAL A 7 23.67 -16.01 33.74
CA VAL A 7 24.13 -15.69 32.38
C VAL A 7 23.19 -16.27 31.32
N ILE A 8 22.70 -17.50 31.50
CA ILE A 8 21.78 -18.16 30.56
C ILE A 8 20.47 -17.37 30.36
N PRO A 9 19.69 -16.99 31.41
CA PRO A 9 18.44 -16.25 31.21
C PRO A 9 18.67 -14.85 30.64
N VAL A 10 19.79 -14.19 30.95
CA VAL A 10 20.13 -12.87 30.38
C VAL A 10 20.38 -12.98 28.87
N ILE A 11 21.15 -13.99 28.44
CA ILE A 11 21.38 -14.23 27.00
C ILE A 11 20.07 -14.54 26.29
N VAL A 12 19.22 -15.39 26.88
CA VAL A 12 17.90 -15.72 26.33
C VAL A 12 17.03 -14.46 26.21
N ALA A 13 17.00 -13.60 27.22
CA ALA A 13 16.23 -12.35 27.19
C ALA A 13 16.71 -11.41 26.08
N VAL A 14 18.03 -11.26 25.90
CA VAL A 14 18.60 -10.43 24.82
C VAL A 14 18.22 -10.97 23.44
N VAL A 15 18.30 -12.29 23.24
CA VAL A 15 17.90 -12.93 21.99
C VAL A 15 16.42 -12.73 21.71
N VAL A 16 15.56 -12.89 22.72
CA VAL A 16 14.11 -12.67 22.58
C VAL A 16 13.80 -11.22 22.20
N ILE A 17 14.42 -10.24 22.85
CA ILE A 17 14.25 -8.82 22.53
C ILE A 17 14.70 -8.53 21.09
N PHE A 18 15.85 -9.08 20.69
CA PHE A 18 16.37 -8.90 19.34
C PHE A 18 15.42 -9.47 18.27
N VAL A 19 14.95 -10.71 18.46
CA VAL A 19 13.99 -11.35 17.55
C VAL A 19 12.69 -10.55 17.49
N PHE A 20 12.17 -10.11 18.64
CA PHE A 20 10.94 -9.31 18.69
C PHE A 20 11.12 -7.95 18.00
N GLY A 21 12.27 -7.30 18.16
CA GLY A 21 12.61 -6.05 17.49
C GLY A 21 12.67 -6.20 15.96
N VAL A 22 13.30 -7.27 15.47
CA VAL A 22 13.36 -7.56 14.03
C VAL A 22 11.96 -7.85 13.47
N LEU A 23 11.16 -8.65 14.16
CA LEU A 23 9.77 -8.94 13.75
C LEU A 23 8.90 -7.67 13.77
N PHE A 24 9.08 -6.81 14.76
CA PHE A 24 8.38 -5.53 14.84
C PHE A 24 8.74 -4.62 13.65
N ILE A 25 10.01 -4.54 13.26
CA ILE A 25 10.40 -3.76 12.08
C ILE A 25 9.87 -4.40 10.79
N ALA A 26 9.95 -5.73 10.67
CA ALA A 26 9.52 -6.46 9.49
C ALA A 26 8.01 -6.32 9.22
N THR A 27 7.18 -6.38 10.27
CA THR A 27 5.71 -6.23 10.14
C THR A 27 5.28 -4.83 9.69
N ARG A 28 6.14 -3.83 9.93
CA ARG A 28 5.90 -2.40 9.67
C ARG A 28 6.52 -1.92 8.36
N TYR A 29 7.40 -2.72 7.77
CA TYR A 29 7.94 -2.48 6.44
C TYR A 29 6.97 -3.00 5.38
N LYS A 30 6.30 -2.10 4.67
CA LYS A 30 5.35 -2.43 3.61
C LYS A 30 6.02 -2.25 2.25
N ARG A 31 5.95 -3.29 1.40
CA ARG A 31 6.42 -3.24 0.02
C ARG A 31 5.26 -2.82 -0.90
N CYS A 32 5.57 -1.98 -1.88
CA CYS A 32 4.64 -1.55 -2.90
C CYS A 32 4.81 -2.45 -4.13
N PRO A 33 3.79 -3.22 -4.55
CA PRO A 33 3.87 -4.01 -5.77
C PRO A 33 3.87 -3.08 -7.00
N SER A 34 4.44 -3.51 -8.13
CA SER A 34 4.56 -2.66 -9.33
C SER A 34 3.24 -2.14 -9.89
N ASN A 35 2.16 -2.90 -9.73
CA ASN A 35 0.85 -2.56 -10.30
C ASN A 35 -0.09 -1.84 -9.30
N ARG A 36 0.45 -1.34 -8.18
CA ARG A 36 -0.29 -0.53 -7.20
C ARG A 36 0.58 0.61 -6.71
N ILE A 37 -0.04 1.66 -6.20
CA ILE A 37 0.62 2.77 -5.53
C ILE A 37 0.32 2.67 -4.03
N LEU A 38 1.35 2.71 -3.20
CA LEU A 38 1.22 2.76 -1.75
C LEU A 38 1.02 4.22 -1.34
N VAL A 39 -0.19 4.55 -0.90
CA VAL A 39 -0.57 5.89 -0.41
C VAL A 39 -0.50 5.87 1.11
N VAL A 40 0.43 6.62 1.70
CA VAL A 40 0.55 6.78 3.15
C VAL A 40 -0.01 8.15 3.54
N TYR A 41 -0.95 8.18 4.48
CA TYR A 41 -1.65 9.38 4.92
C TYR A 41 -1.72 9.47 6.45
N GLY A 42 -2.21 10.59 6.98
CA GLY A 42 -2.13 10.92 8.41
C GLY A 42 -1.04 11.95 8.67
N LYS A 43 -0.19 11.74 9.68
CA LYS A 43 0.92 12.66 9.96
C LYS A 43 2.11 12.38 9.03
N VAL A 44 1.97 12.79 7.78
CA VAL A 44 3.06 12.81 6.81
C VAL A 44 3.88 14.08 6.97
N SER A 45 5.20 13.98 6.79
CA SER A 45 6.09 15.14 6.88
C SER A 45 5.87 16.08 5.68
N GLY A 46 5.61 17.37 5.94
CA GLY A 46 5.38 18.43 4.93
C GLY A 46 3.93 18.92 4.83
N ALA A 47 3.65 19.82 3.87
CA ALA A 47 2.32 20.41 3.64
C ALA A 47 1.41 19.56 2.72
N LYS A 48 1.68 18.26 2.57
CA LYS A 48 0.91 17.36 1.69
C LYS A 48 -0.03 16.51 2.54
N ALA A 49 -1.24 16.26 2.05
CA ALA A 49 -2.23 15.42 2.75
C ALA A 49 -1.86 13.92 2.75
N ALA A 50 -1.16 13.45 1.70
CA ALA A 50 -0.71 12.07 1.57
C ALA A 50 0.62 11.99 0.80
N ARG A 51 1.38 10.91 1.01
CA ARG A 51 2.56 10.56 0.21
C ARG A 51 2.28 9.30 -0.60
N CYS A 52 2.42 9.42 -1.91
CA CYS A 52 2.23 8.33 -2.85
C CYS A 52 3.60 7.74 -3.25
N HIS A 53 3.77 6.44 -3.04
CA HIS A 53 4.96 5.69 -3.42
C HIS A 53 4.61 4.72 -4.56
N HIS A 54 5.26 4.90 -5.70
CA HIS A 54 5.21 3.98 -6.84
C HIS A 54 6.46 3.09 -6.76
N GLY A 55 6.27 1.85 -6.31
CA GLY A 55 7.35 0.87 -6.14
C GLY A 55 8.22 1.04 -4.87
N GLY A 56 9.06 0.05 -4.61
CA GLY A 56 9.95 0.00 -3.44
C GLY A 56 9.27 -0.47 -2.16
N GLY A 57 9.77 -0.02 -1.02
CA GLY A 57 9.17 -0.29 0.29
C GLY A 57 9.33 0.88 1.25
N THR A 58 8.26 1.14 1.99
CA THR A 58 8.15 2.25 2.94
C THR A 58 7.84 1.69 4.32
N PHE A 59 8.47 2.29 5.33
CA PHE A 59 8.14 2.02 6.72
C PHE A 59 6.93 2.86 7.13
N VAL A 60 5.83 2.19 7.50
CA VAL A 60 4.60 2.85 7.93
C VAL A 60 4.43 2.68 9.44
N LEU A 61 4.10 3.78 10.11
CA LEU A 61 3.84 3.86 11.55
C LEU A 61 2.33 3.89 11.87
N PRO A 62 1.61 2.75 12.00
CA PRO A 62 0.17 2.65 12.28
C PRO A 62 -0.41 3.47 13.43
N LEU A 63 0.38 3.96 14.38
CA LEU A 63 -0.16 4.84 15.43
C LEU A 63 -0.33 6.29 14.96
N ILE A 64 0.36 6.68 13.89
CA ILE A 64 0.54 8.07 13.45
C ILE A 64 0.21 8.23 11.95
N GLN A 65 0.32 7.13 11.18
CA GLN A 65 0.19 7.07 9.74
C GLN A 65 -0.58 5.81 9.34
N ASP A 66 -1.53 5.98 8.43
CA ASP A 66 -2.25 4.89 7.78
C ASP A 66 -1.76 4.73 6.34
N TYR A 67 -2.06 3.58 5.74
CA TYR A 67 -1.69 3.30 4.37
C TYR A 67 -2.84 2.62 3.62
N GLU A 68 -2.90 2.90 2.32
CA GLU A 68 -3.82 2.28 1.39
C GLU A 68 -3.12 1.99 0.06
N TYR A 69 -3.62 1.00 -0.67
CA TYR A 69 -3.10 0.63 -1.98
C TYR A 69 -4.07 1.07 -3.06
N LEU A 70 -3.62 1.95 -3.94
CA LEU A 70 -4.36 2.32 -5.14
C LEU A 70 -3.97 1.39 -6.29
N SER A 71 -4.92 0.69 -6.88
CA SER A 71 -4.67 -0.17 -8.05
C SER A 71 -4.45 0.65 -9.31
N LEU A 72 -3.46 0.27 -10.11
CA LEU A 72 -3.26 0.78 -11.47
C LEU A 72 -3.87 -0.15 -12.52
N ASP A 73 -4.71 -1.09 -12.07
CA ASP A 73 -5.46 -1.96 -12.95
C ASP A 73 -6.48 -1.11 -13.74
N PRO A 74 -6.53 -1.26 -15.07
CA PRO A 74 -7.45 -0.52 -15.91
C PRO A 74 -8.89 -0.76 -15.46
N LEU A 75 -9.65 0.32 -15.28
CA LEU A 75 -11.07 0.22 -14.93
C LEU A 75 -11.90 0.10 -16.21
N VAL A 76 -12.56 -1.04 -16.37
CA VAL A 76 -13.45 -1.29 -17.51
C VAL A 76 -14.85 -0.81 -17.17
N ILE A 77 -15.37 0.12 -17.96
CA ILE A 77 -16.70 0.68 -17.80
C ILE A 77 -17.47 0.46 -19.11
N ASP A 78 -18.54 -0.33 -19.02
CA ASP A 78 -19.48 -0.52 -20.13
C ASP A 78 -20.48 0.64 -20.15
N ILE A 79 -20.41 1.45 -21.20
CA ILE A 79 -21.30 2.59 -21.41
C ILE A 79 -21.98 2.38 -22.77
N PRO A 80 -23.21 1.84 -22.81
CA PRO A 80 -23.95 1.76 -24.06
C PRO A 80 -24.26 3.17 -24.54
N LEU A 81 -23.80 3.51 -25.75
CA LEU A 81 -24.12 4.76 -26.39
C LEU A 81 -25.50 4.62 -27.02
N GLU A 82 -26.52 5.27 -26.46
CA GLU A 82 -27.87 5.32 -27.02
C GLU A 82 -28.16 6.70 -27.61
N GLY A 83 -28.63 6.75 -28.86
CA GLY A 83 -28.97 8.01 -29.53
C GLY A 83 -27.78 8.93 -29.79
N ALA A 84 -26.54 8.42 -29.70
CA ALA A 84 -25.34 9.19 -29.93
C ALA A 84 -25.28 9.69 -31.38
N LEU A 85 -24.94 10.95 -31.56
CA LEU A 85 -24.80 11.58 -32.87
C LEU A 85 -23.44 11.19 -33.46
N SER A 86 -23.45 10.47 -34.59
CA SER A 86 -22.24 10.21 -35.36
C SER A 86 -21.80 11.46 -36.13
N LEU A 87 -20.58 11.47 -36.66
CA LEU A 87 -20.04 12.56 -37.47
C LEU A 87 -20.91 12.85 -38.71
N ASN A 88 -21.57 11.83 -39.25
CA ASN A 88 -22.51 11.93 -40.36
C ASN A 88 -23.92 12.40 -39.93
N ASN A 89 -24.07 12.91 -38.71
CA ASN A 89 -25.33 13.42 -38.15
C ASN A 89 -26.46 12.36 -38.08
N ILE A 90 -26.08 11.09 -37.90
CA ILE A 90 -27.00 9.96 -37.70
C ILE A 90 -26.99 9.51 -36.25
N ARG A 91 -28.16 9.15 -35.71
CA ARG A 91 -28.27 8.55 -34.36
C ARG A 91 -27.93 7.07 -34.43
N VAL A 92 -27.00 6.63 -33.59
CA VAL A 92 -26.58 5.23 -33.49
C VAL A 92 -26.67 4.71 -32.06
N ASN A 93 -27.00 3.43 -31.92
CA ASN A 93 -27.01 2.72 -30.66
C ASN A 93 -25.87 1.69 -30.70
N VAL A 94 -24.83 1.88 -29.90
CA VAL A 94 -23.62 1.03 -29.94
C VAL A 94 -23.23 0.62 -28.52
N PRO A 95 -23.13 -0.69 -28.22
CA PRO A 95 -22.51 -1.14 -26.98
C PRO A 95 -21.02 -0.79 -27.04
N SER A 96 -20.57 0.06 -26.11
CA SER A 96 -19.18 0.52 -26.05
C SER A 96 -18.58 0.24 -24.68
N THR A 97 -17.33 -0.18 -24.67
CA THR A 97 -16.55 -0.44 -23.46
C THR A 97 -15.37 0.51 -23.44
N PHE A 98 -15.24 1.28 -22.36
CA PHE A 98 -14.13 2.20 -22.16
C PHE A 98 -13.22 1.69 -21.05
N THR A 99 -11.93 1.87 -21.25
CA THR A 99 -10.90 1.55 -20.27
C THR A 99 -10.19 2.82 -19.89
N VAL A 100 -10.15 3.15 -18.58
CA VAL A 100 -9.48 4.33 -18.04
C VAL A 100 -8.27 3.96 -17.18
#